data_AF-A0A0N4VPP1-F1
#
_entry.id   AF-A0A0N4VPP1-F1
#
_cell.length_a   1.000
_cell.length_b   1.000
_cell.length_c   1.000
_cell.angle_alpha   90.00
_cell.angle_beta   90.00
_cell.angle_gamma   90.00
#
_symmetry.space_group_name_H-M   'P 1'
#
loop_
_entity.id
_entity.type
_entity.pdbx_description
1 polymer ?
#
loop_
_entity_poly.entity_id
_entity_poly.type
_entity_poly.pdbx_seq_one_letter_code
_entity_poly.pdbx_strand_id
1 'polypeptide(L)'
;LTKSVYVAIHVRRGYTTATKEYLSVVEDWKQLKCSLLDTRYINFLPLASREIHMATLAFCNHTIITTTTFSWWIGYLAGGEVLYYKDWPKRNSVLDREVVKEDYFLSSWIGLS
;
A
#
# COMPACT_ATOMS: atom_id res chain seq x y z
N LEU A 1 15.56 -10.12 -4.10
CA LEU A 1 14.52 -9.26 -4.73
C LEU A 1 13.24 -9.46 -3.93
N THR A 2 12.95 -8.53 -3.04
CA THR A 2 11.86 -8.61 -2.07
C THR A 2 10.53 -8.59 -2.82
N LYS A 3 9.75 -9.68 -2.71
CA LYS A 3 8.39 -9.74 -3.24
C LYS A 3 7.58 -8.61 -2.61
N SER A 4 7.22 -7.61 -3.41
CA SER A 4 6.51 -6.43 -2.91
C SER A 4 5.02 -6.75 -2.89
N VAL A 5 4.47 -6.90 -1.69
CA VAL A 5 3.03 -7.08 -1.48
C VAL A 5 2.42 -5.68 -1.39
N TYR A 6 1.44 -5.35 -2.23
CA TYR A 6 0.76 -4.05 -2.21
C TYR A 6 -0.65 -4.24 -1.64
N VAL A 7 -0.97 -3.53 -0.55
CA VAL A 7 -2.28 -3.65 0.12
C VAL A 7 -2.88 -2.27 0.27
N ALA A 8 -3.68 -1.81 -0.70
CA ALA A 8 -4.50 -0.62 -0.47
C ALA A 8 -5.79 -1.01 0.26
N ILE A 9 -6.23 -0.18 1.19
CA ILE A 9 -7.40 -0.40 2.03
C ILE A 9 -8.38 0.74 1.72
N HIS A 10 -9.60 0.47 1.21
CA HIS A 10 -10.42 1.56 0.66
C HIS A 10 -11.92 1.54 0.99
N VAL A 11 -12.39 2.60 1.63
CA VAL A 11 -13.81 2.96 1.75
C VAL A 11 -14.16 3.95 0.63
N ARG A 12 -15.12 3.60 -0.23
CA ARG A 12 -15.55 4.43 -1.38
C ARG A 12 -16.30 5.69 -0.92
N ARG A 13 -15.87 6.87 -1.38
CA ARG A 13 -16.65 8.12 -1.26
C ARG A 13 -17.96 7.99 -2.05
N GLY A 14 -19.11 7.96 -1.36
CA GLY A 14 -20.42 8.24 -1.98
C GLY A 14 -21.53 7.20 -1.84
N TYR A 15 -21.37 6.09 -1.12
CA TYR A 15 -22.49 5.18 -0.83
C TYR A 15 -22.81 5.16 0.67
N THR A 16 -24.10 5.33 0.98
CA THR A 16 -24.74 5.45 2.30
C THR A 16 -24.72 4.17 3.13
N THR A 17 -23.73 3.30 2.97
CA THR A 17 -23.61 2.09 3.79
C THR A 17 -22.15 1.78 4.04
N ALA A 18 -21.80 1.64 5.32
CA ALA A 18 -20.44 1.46 5.84
C ALA A 18 -19.83 0.08 5.49
N THR A 19 -19.79 -0.28 4.22
CA THR A 19 -19.08 -1.46 3.74
C THR A 19 -17.60 -1.11 3.61
N LYS A 20 -16.78 -1.72 4.47
CA LYS A 20 -15.32 -1.71 4.33
C LYS A 20 -14.97 -2.62 3.17
N GLU A 21 -14.46 -2.07 2.09
CA GLU A 21 -13.87 -2.82 1.00
C GLU A 21 -12.35 -2.61 1.03
N TYR A 22 -11.58 -3.61 0.61
CA TYR A 22 -10.12 -3.53 0.58
C TYR A 22 -9.69 -3.85 -0.84
N LEU A 23 -8.78 -3.07 -1.41
CA LEU A 23 -8.35 -3.23 -2.79
C LEU A 23 -6.88 -3.65 -2.82
N SER A 24 -6.61 -4.92 -3.12
CA SER A 24 -5.25 -5.44 -3.11
C SER A 24 -4.71 -5.65 -4.52
N VAL A 25 -3.45 -5.25 -4.70
CA VAL A 25 -2.65 -5.53 -5.90
C VAL A 25 -1.47 -6.38 -5.45
N VAL A 26 -1.38 -7.62 -5.92
CA VAL A 26 -0.26 -8.50 -5.56
C VAL A 26 0.21 -9.21 -6.80
N GLU A 27 1.52 -9.19 -7.04
CA GLU A 27 2.13 -9.91 -8.17
C GLU A 27 1.96 -11.44 -8.01
N ASP A 28 2.03 -11.95 -6.77
CA ASP A 28 1.87 -13.36 -6.42
C ASP A 28 0.66 -13.61 -5.50
N TRP A 29 -0.51 -13.81 -6.12
CA TRP A 29 -1.78 -14.04 -5.44
C TRP A 29 -1.85 -15.36 -4.66
N LYS A 30 -0.99 -16.35 -4.97
CA LYS A 30 -0.97 -17.64 -4.27
C LYS A 30 -0.45 -17.48 -2.85
N GLN A 31 0.61 -16.70 -2.68
CA GLN A 31 1.22 -16.48 -1.38
C GLN A 31 0.31 -15.69 -0.43
N LEU A 32 -0.46 -14.72 -0.97
CA LEU A 32 -1.34 -13.88 -0.17
C LEU A 32 -2.57 -14.63 0.37
N LYS A 33 -3.19 -15.47 -0.46
CA LYS A 33 -4.37 -16.26 -0.05
C LYS A 33 -4.07 -17.17 1.13
N CYS A 34 -2.85 -17.71 1.21
CA CYS A 34 -2.44 -18.56 2.33
C CYS A 34 -2.15 -17.78 3.61
N SER A 35 -1.84 -16.48 3.53
CA SER A 35 -1.53 -15.65 4.71
C SER A 35 -2.74 -14.92 5.29
N LEU A 36 -3.83 -14.76 4.53
CA LEU A 36 -5.01 -14.02 4.96
C LEU A 36 -6.03 -14.98 5.59
N LEU A 37 -6.39 -14.70 6.84
CA LEU A 37 -7.39 -15.49 7.59
C LEU A 37 -8.82 -15.31 7.05
N ASP A 38 -9.12 -14.14 6.48
CA ASP A 38 -10.42 -13.80 5.92
C ASP A 38 -10.26 -12.84 4.73
N THR A 39 -10.83 -13.20 3.58
CA THR A 39 -10.78 -12.40 2.35
C THR A 39 -12.14 -11.86 1.93
N ARG A 40 -13.19 -11.99 2.75
CA ARG A 40 -14.58 -11.60 2.39
C ARG A 40 -14.74 -10.13 1.99
N TYR A 41 -13.87 -9.27 2.50
CA TYR A 41 -13.88 -7.83 2.22
C TYR A 41 -12.80 -7.40 1.23
N ILE A 42 -12.04 -8.34 0.66
CA ILE A 42 -10.88 -8.06 -0.18
C ILE A 42 -11.26 -8.25 -1.65
N ASN A 43 -11.31 -7.15 -2.37
CA ASN A 43 -11.38 -7.11 -3.82
C ASN A 43 -9.96 -7.14 -4.40
N PHE A 44 -9.67 -8.17 -5.17
CA PHE A 44 -8.43 -8.27 -5.91
C PHE A 44 -8.59 -7.57 -7.25
N LEU A 45 -7.68 -6.65 -7.57
CA LEU A 45 -7.70 -6.05 -8.90
C LEU A 45 -7.40 -7.11 -9.96
N PRO A 46 -8.14 -7.12 -11.08
CA PRO A 46 -7.87 -8.03 -12.18
C PRO A 46 -6.50 -7.72 -12.81
N LEU A 47 -6.01 -8.66 -13.62
CA LEU A 47 -4.80 -8.46 -14.40
C LEU A 47 -4.96 -7.23 -15.29
N ALA A 48 -4.13 -6.22 -15.06
CA ALA A 48 -4.09 -4.98 -15.81
C ALA A 48 -2.66 -4.45 -15.80
N SER A 49 -2.42 -3.38 -16.55
CA SER A 49 -1.13 -2.71 -16.53
C SER A 49 -0.92 -1.98 -15.20
N ARG A 50 0.34 -1.70 -14.84
CA ARG A 50 0.70 -1.03 -13.58
C ARG A 50 0.12 0.37 -13.50
N GLU A 51 -0.04 1.03 -14.65
CA GLU A 51 -0.61 2.37 -14.79
C GLU A 51 -2.10 2.37 -14.41
N ILE A 52 -2.85 1.34 -14.84
CA ILE A 52 -4.26 1.17 -14.47
C ILE A 52 -4.39 0.91 -12.97
N HIS A 53 -3.51 0.07 -12.40
CA HIS A 53 -3.49 -0.16 -10.95
C HIS A 53 -3.16 1.11 -10.18
N MET A 54 -2.11 1.85 -10.58
CA MET A 54 -1.76 3.12 -9.95
C MET A 54 -2.91 4.14 -10.01
N ALA A 55 -3.53 4.31 -11.18
CA ALA A 55 -4.67 5.20 -11.34
C ALA A 55 -5.83 4.81 -10.42
N THR A 56 -6.16 3.51 -10.37
CA THR A 56 -7.24 3.01 -9.51
C THR A 56 -6.94 3.24 -8.03
N LEU A 57 -5.71 2.95 -7.60
CA LEU A 57 -5.27 3.10 -6.22
C LEU A 57 -5.11 4.56 -5.80
N ALA A 58 -4.80 5.47 -6.73
CA ALA A 58 -4.74 6.90 -6.48
C ALA A 58 -6.11 7.53 -6.18
N PHE A 59 -7.22 6.86 -6.51
CA PHE A 59 -8.55 7.30 -6.10
C PHE A 59 -8.95 6.80 -4.70
N CYS A 60 -8.04 6.12 -3.99
CA CYS A 60 -8.34 5.59 -2.67
C CYS A 60 -8.23 6.65 -1.55
N ASN A 61 -9.13 6.60 -0.57
CA ASN A 61 -9.15 7.45 0.63
C ASN A 61 -8.06 7.13 1.65
N HIS A 62 -7.55 5.90 1.69
CA HIS A 62 -6.50 5.47 2.61
C HIS A 62 -5.63 4.42 1.90
N THR A 63 -4.36 4.31 2.27
CA THR A 63 -3.44 3.37 1.62
C THR A 63 -2.48 2.77 2.65
N ILE A 64 -2.33 1.45 2.66
CA ILE A 64 -1.21 0.80 3.34
C ILE A 64 -0.16 0.48 2.27
N ILE A 65 1.07 0.90 2.50
CA ILE A 65 2.12 0.81 1.49
C ILE A 65 3.32 0.03 2.01
N THR A 66 3.93 -0.73 1.11
CA THR A 66 5.32 -1.17 1.24
C THR A 66 6.26 -0.08 0.76
N THR A 67 7.51 -0.10 1.22
CA THR A 67 8.48 0.94 0.84
C THR A 67 9.10 0.66 -0.52
N THR A 68 8.32 0.89 -1.58
CA THR A 68 8.77 0.85 -2.99
C THR A 68 8.37 2.15 -3.68
N THR A 69 9.02 2.48 -4.80
CA THR A 69 8.68 3.67 -5.60
C THR A 69 7.21 3.65 -6.06
N PHE A 70 6.70 2.49 -6.47
CA PHE A 70 5.32 2.35 -6.94
C PHE A 70 4.32 2.67 -5.82
N SER A 71 4.47 2.02 -4.66
CA SER A 71 3.58 2.23 -3.52
C SER A 71 3.70 3.65 -2.95
N TRP A 72 4.91 4.23 -2.97
CA TRP A 72 5.16 5.58 -2.49
C TRP A 72 4.34 6.61 -3.29
N TRP A 73 4.37 6.52 -4.62
CA TRP A 73 3.55 7.40 -5.48
C TRP A 73 2.06 7.19 -5.28
N ILE A 74 1.61 5.96 -5.05
CA ILE A 74 0.20 5.69 -4.73
C ILE A 74 -0.21 6.39 -3.42
N GLY A 75 0.58 6.27 -2.35
CA GLY A 75 0.29 6.94 -1.09
C GLY A 75 0.25 8.46 -1.23
N TYR A 76 1.17 9.00 -2.05
CA TYR A 76 1.19 10.43 -2.35
C TYR A 76 -0.05 10.89 -3.14
N LEU A 77 -0.42 10.17 -4.19
CA LEU A 77 -1.52 10.53 -5.10
C LEU A 77 -2.90 10.30 -4.48
N ALA A 78 -3.05 9.31 -3.60
CA ALA A 78 -4.29 9.00 -2.88
C ALA A 78 -4.79 10.19 -2.04
N GLY A 79 -3.88 11.03 -1.54
CA GLY A 79 -4.22 12.25 -0.79
C GLY A 79 -4.95 11.99 0.53
N GLY A 80 -4.89 10.76 1.05
CA GLY A 80 -5.54 10.34 2.28
C GLY A 80 -4.54 9.83 3.33
N GLU A 81 -5.01 9.00 4.28
CA GLU A 81 -4.11 8.44 5.30
C GLU A 81 -3.21 7.37 4.69
N VAL A 82 -1.91 7.46 4.96
CA VAL A 82 -0.92 6.51 4.47
C VAL A 82 -0.26 5.81 5.66
N LEU A 83 -0.37 4.47 5.70
CA LEU A 83 0.31 3.62 6.67
C LEU A 83 1.49 2.93 6.02
N TYR A 84 2.66 2.91 6.66
CA TYR A 84 3.86 2.25 6.14
C TYR A 84 4.64 1.53 7.24
N TYR A 85 5.54 0.61 6.86
CA TYR A 85 6.41 -0.08 7.82
C TYR A 85 7.57 0.82 8.25
N LYS A 86 7.64 1.15 9.54
CA LYS A 86 8.56 2.19 10.04
C LYS A 86 10.02 1.75 10.16
N ASP A 87 10.29 0.44 10.30
CA ASP A 87 11.67 -0.05 10.46
C ASP A 87 12.38 -0.29 9.10
N TRP A 88 11.88 0.33 8.03
CA TRP A 88 12.60 0.45 6.77
C TRP A 88 13.57 1.66 6.81
N PRO A 89 14.73 1.61 6.14
CA PRO A 89 15.37 0.43 5.58
C PRO A 89 15.86 -0.51 6.69
N LYS A 90 16.21 -1.74 6.30
CA LYS A 90 16.82 -2.70 7.22
C LYS A 90 18.04 -2.06 7.89
N ARG A 91 18.07 -2.05 9.22
CA ARG A 91 19.17 -1.49 10.03
C ARG A 91 20.53 -2.01 9.54
N ASN A 92 21.50 -1.11 9.41
CA ASN A 92 22.87 -1.37 8.93
C ASN A 92 22.98 -1.81 7.45
N SER A 93 21.92 -1.73 6.66
CA SER A 93 22.01 -1.90 5.21
C SER A 93 22.68 -0.68 4.55
N VAL A 94 23.13 -0.83 3.29
CA VAL A 94 23.64 0.31 2.50
C VAL A 94 22.61 1.42 2.44
N LEU A 95 21.35 1.05 2.19
CA LEU A 95 20.24 2.00 2.09
C LEU A 95 19.97 2.76 3.39
N ASP A 96 20.14 2.12 4.55
CA ASP A 96 20.01 2.75 5.87
C ASP A 96 21.07 3.84 6.12
N ARG A 97 22.20 3.80 5.39
CA ARG A 97 23.27 4.80 5.49
C ARG A 97 23.12 5.95 4.49
N GLU A 98 22.32 5.76 3.45
CA GLU A 98 22.16 6.70 2.34
C GLU A 98 20.85 7.49 2.43
N VAL A 99 19.84 6.94 3.12
CA VAL A 99 18.51 7.55 3.23
C VAL A 99 18.35 8.29 4.56
N VAL A 100 17.93 9.55 4.47
CA VAL A 100 17.31 10.27 5.59
C VAL A 100 15.83 9.90 5.62
N LYS A 101 15.38 9.18 6.65
CA LYS A 101 14.02 8.61 6.69
C LYS A 101 12.96 9.69 6.75
N GLU A 102 13.27 10.78 7.45
CA GLU A 102 12.42 11.95 7.64
C GLU A 102 12.18 12.71 6.33
N ASP A 103 13.10 12.61 5.36
CA ASP A 103 12.96 13.21 4.03
C ASP A 103 12.20 12.30 3.07
N TYR A 104 12.20 10.99 3.33
CA TYR A 104 11.59 10.00 2.46
C TYR A 104 10.06 9.90 2.66
N PHE A 105 9.57 10.04 3.89
CA PHE A 105 8.14 9.94 4.20
C PHE A 105 7.57 11.31 4.55
N LEU A 106 6.35 11.59 4.11
CA LEU A 106 5.67 12.83 4.51
C LEU A 106 5.36 12.80 6.00
N SER A 107 5.45 13.95 6.66
CA SER A 107 5.16 14.10 8.09
C SER A 107 3.72 13.75 8.48
N SER A 108 2.80 13.75 7.51
CA SER A 108 1.41 13.32 7.70
C SER A 108 1.22 11.80 7.62
N TRP A 109 2.23 11.03 7.22
CA TRP A 109 2.14 9.58 7.09
C TRP A 109 2.43 8.89 8.42
N ILE A 110 1.80 7.74 8.64
CA ILE A 110 1.82 7.03 9.92
C ILE A 110 2.67 5.75 9.79
N GLY A 111 3.77 5.69 10.54
CA GLY A 111 4.64 4.52 10.60
C GLY A 111 4.15 3.46 11.60
N LEU A 112 3.97 2.22 11.14
CA LEU A 112 3.59 1.05 11.92
C LEU A 112 4.83 0.28 12.40
N SER A 113 4.81 -0.19 13.66
CA SER A 113 5.79 -1.13 14.26
C SER A 113 5.40 -2.58 14.04
#